data_AF-X1THX1-F1
#
_entry.id   AF-X1THX1-F1
#
_cell.length_a   1.000
_cell.length_b   1.000
_cell.length_c   1.000
_cell.angle_alpha   90.00
_cell.angle_beta   90.00
_cell.angle_gamma   90.00
#
_symmetry.space_group_name_H-M   'P 1'
#
loop_
_entity.id
_entity.type
_entity.pdbx_description
1 polymer ?
#
loop_
_entity_poly.entity_id
_entity_poly.type
_entity_poly.pdbx_seq_one_letter_code
_entity_poly.pdbx_strand_id
1 'polypeptide(L)' 'LIIERYGLTSYTVEISYGDKGIMSSFTVKDLGDTVIYQITSSNSEWLFYLILIIVSASSVALVVYAVFRNWKRKR' A
#
# COMPACT_ATOMS: atom_id res chain seq x y z
N LEU A 1 -17.51 -8.14 2.48
CA LEU A 1 -17.96 -9.55 2.45
C LEU A 1 -17.84 -10.05 3.88
N ILE A 2 -18.96 -10.40 4.52
CA ILE A 2 -18.99 -10.85 5.93
C ILE A 2 -19.01 -12.37 5.89
N ILE A 3 -18.03 -13.02 6.53
CA ILE A 3 -17.98 -14.48 6.63
C ILE A 3 -18.22 -14.83 8.10
N GLU A 4 -19.39 -15.38 8.39
CA GLU A 4 -19.71 -15.92 9.71
C GLU A 4 -19.22 -17.38 9.78
N ARG A 5 -18.37 -17.69 10.76
CA ARG A 5 -17.88 -19.05 10.98
C ARG A 5 -18.18 -19.46 12.42
N TYR A 6 -19.08 -20.42 12.59
CA TYR A 6 -19.47 -20.94 13.90
C TYR A 6 -18.38 -21.88 14.45
N GLY A 7 -17.55 -21.38 15.36
CA GLY A 7 -16.72 -22.19 16.27
C GLY A 7 -17.32 -22.20 17.68
N LEU A 8 -16.65 -22.84 18.65
CA LEU A 8 -17.06 -22.88 20.07
C LEU A 8 -17.34 -21.48 20.68
N THR A 9 -16.79 -20.43 20.08
CA THR A 9 -17.15 -19.02 20.29
C THR A 9 -17.63 -18.43 18.96
N SER A 10 -18.73 -17.67 19.01
CA SER A 10 -19.24 -16.97 17.83
C SER A 10 -18.43 -15.69 17.63
N TYR A 11 -17.94 -15.47 16.41
CA TYR A 11 -17.19 -14.28 16.04
C TYR A 11 -17.59 -13.80 14.65
N THR A 12 -17.52 -12.49 14.45
CA THR A 12 -17.78 -11.83 13.17
C THR A 12 -16.46 -11.41 12.54
N VAL A 13 -16.26 -11.77 11.27
CA VAL A 13 -15.10 -11.33 10.49
C VAL A 13 -15.51 -10.26 9.50
N GLU A 14 -14.90 -9.09 9.63
CA GLU A 14 -15.09 -7.95 8.74
C GLU A 14 -13.83 -7.74 7.90
N ILE A 15 -13.99 -7.77 6.58
CA ILE A 15 -12.92 -7.48 5.63
C ILE A 15 -13.30 -6.22 4.86
N SER A 16 -12.49 -5.18 5.01
CA SER A 16 -12.62 -3.94 4.25
C SER A 16 -11.60 -3.90 3.13
N TYR A 17 -12.02 -3.41 1.97
CA TYR A 17 -11.18 -3.18 0.81
C TYR A 17 -11.13 -1.67 0.57
N GLY A 18 -9.94 -1.14 0.29
CA GLY A 18 -9.77 0.25 -0.13
C GLY A 18 -10.17 0.47 -1.59
N ASP A 19 -10.14 1.73 -2.02
CA ASP A 19 -10.61 2.16 -3.35
C ASP A 19 -9.90 1.47 -4.54
N LYS A 20 -8.71 0.90 -4.30
CA LYS A 20 -7.90 0.18 -5.30
C LYS A 20 -8.17 -1.33 -5.31
N GLY A 21 -9.19 -1.81 -4.59
CA GLY A 21 -9.51 -3.24 -4.46
C GLY A 21 -8.52 -4.03 -3.60
N ILE A 22 -7.63 -3.36 -2.87
CA ILE A 22 -6.64 -3.96 -1.97
C ILE A 22 -7.25 -4.03 -0.57
N MET A 23 -7.07 -5.16 0.14
CA MET A 23 -7.51 -5.31 1.53
C MET A 23 -6.91 -4.19 2.39
N SER A 24 -7.78 -3.36 2.98
CA SER A 24 -7.41 -2.24 3.85
C SER A 24 -7.43 -2.64 5.32
N SER A 25 -8.43 -3.41 5.74
CA SER A 25 -8.49 -3.95 7.09
C SER A 25 -9.14 -5.33 7.13
N PHE A 26 -8.70 -6.12 8.12
CA PHE A 26 -9.27 -7.39 8.51
C PHE A 26 -9.50 -7.34 10.01
N THR A 27 -10.76 -7.35 10.42
CA THR A 27 -11.17 -7.20 11.82
C THR A 27 -11.96 -8.44 12.24
N VAL A 28 -11.67 -8.95 13.44
CA VAL A 28 -12.41 -10.04 14.08
C VAL A 28 -13.04 -9.47 15.34
N LYS A 29 -14.37 -9.59 15.45
CA LYS A 29 -15.17 -9.09 16.56
C LYS A 29 -15.89 -10.23 17.28
N ASP A 30 -16.14 -10.03 18.57
CA ASP A 30 -17.06 -10.85 19.36
C ASP A 30 -18.53 -10.43 19.09
N LEU A 31 -19.49 -11.22 19.60
CA LEU A 31 -20.93 -10.94 19.54
C LEU A 31 -21.33 -9.58 20.14
N GLY A 32 -20.53 -9.05 21.07
CA GLY A 32 -20.72 -7.73 21.67
C GLY A 32 -20.04 -6.58 20.91
N ASP A 33 -19.72 -6.77 19.63
CA ASP A 33 -19.04 -5.80 18.76
C ASP A 33 -17.63 -5.39 19.22
N THR A 34 -17.06 -6.12 20.20
CA THR A 34 -15.72 -5.86 20.72
C THR A 34 -14.67 -6.43 19.78
N VAL A 35 -13.71 -5.62 19.36
CA VAL A 35 -12.61 -6.04 18.47
C VAL A 35 -11.64 -6.94 19.24
N ILE A 36 -11.56 -8.20 18.84
CA ILE A 36 -10.62 -9.20 19.38
C ILE A 36 -9.27 -9.10 18.66
N TYR A 37 -9.32 -8.92 17.34
CA TYR A 37 -8.14 -8.87 16.50
C TYR A 37 -8.33 -7.96 15.30
N GLN A 38 -7.32 -7.18 14.94
CA GLN A 38 -7.38 -6.28 13.80
C GLN A 38 -6.03 -6.23 13.08
N ILE A 39 -6.05 -6.55 11.79
CA ILE A 39 -4.95 -6.31 10.86
C ILE A 39 -5.34 -5.13 9.99
N THR A 40 -4.62 -4.02 10.11
CA THR A 40 -4.70 -2.90 9.16
C THR A 40 -3.54 -3.01 8.19
N SER A 41 -3.87 -3.09 6.91
CA SER A 41 -2.90 -2.98 5.83
C SER A 41 -2.46 -1.53 5.73
N SER A 42 -1.23 -1.24 6.16
CA SER A 42 -0.60 0.07 5.94
C SER A 42 -0.14 0.19 4.48
N ASN A 43 -1.08 0.06 3.55
CA ASN A 43 -0.82 0.33 2.14
C ASN A 43 -0.84 1.85 1.95
N SER A 44 0.23 2.48 2.42
CA SER A 44 0.34 3.93 2.44
C SER A 44 0.60 4.41 1.02
N GLU A 45 -0.35 5.13 0.43
CA GLU A 45 -0.20 5.78 -0.87
C GLU A 45 1.07 6.64 -0.93
N TRP A 46 1.52 7.12 0.24
CA TRP A 46 2.81 7.77 0.44
C TRP A 46 4.00 6.98 -0.09
N LEU A 47 4.06 5.66 0.12
CA LEU A 47 5.15 4.82 -0.36
C LEU A 47 5.20 4.79 -1.88
N PHE A 48 4.03 4.75 -2.54
CA PHE A 48 3.95 4.82 -3.99
C PHE A 48 4.50 6.15 -4.53
N TYR A 49 4.07 7.28 -3.96
CA TYR A 49 4.57 8.60 -4.36
C TYR A 49 6.07 8.76 -4.09
N LEU A 50 6.58 8.20 -2.99
CA LEU A 50 8.00 8.21 -2.67
C LEU A 50 8.82 7.47 -3.73
N ILE A 51 8.39 6.26 -4.12
CA ILE A 51 9.04 5.49 -5.20
C ILE A 51 9.00 6.27 -6.52
N LEU A 52 7.86 6.88 -6.86
CA LEU A 52 7.70 7.68 -8.08
C LEU A 52 8.69 8.87 -8.13
N ILE A 53 8.89 9.55 -7.00
CA ILE A 53 9.84 10.66 -6.88
C ILE A 53 11.27 10.17 -7.09
N ILE A 54 11.67 9.05 -6.48
CA ILE A 54 13.03 8.50 -6.64
C ILE A 54 13.31 8.12 -8.10
N VAL A 55 12.34 7.46 -8.76
CA VAL A 55 12.48 7.02 -10.15
C VAL A 55 12.56 8.22 -11.10
N SER A 56 11.69 9.22 -10.90
CA SER A 56 11.70 10.44 -11.73
C SER A 56 12.99 11.25 -11.54
N ALA A 57 13.43 11.46 -10.31
CA ALA A 57 14.69 12.15 -10.01
C ALA A 57 15.90 11.44 -10.65
N SER A 58 15.96 10.11 -10.53
CA SER A 58 17.03 9.30 -11.12
C SER A 58 17.05 9.37 -12.65
N SER A 59 15.86 9.36 -13.27
CA SER A 59 15.71 9.49 -14.72
C SER A 59 16.19 10.87 -15.21
N VAL A 60 15.82 11.94 -14.51
CA VAL A 60 16.28 13.30 -14.83
C VAL A 60 17.79 13.41 -14.68
N ALA A 61 18.37 12.87 -13.60
CA ALA A 61 19.82 12.89 -13.38
C ALA A 61 20.58 12.19 -14.52
N LEU A 62 20.09 11.03 -14.98
CA LEU A 62 20.67 10.31 -16.11
C LEU A 62 20.60 11.11 -17.41
N VAL A 63 19.47 11.74 -17.71
CA VAL A 63 19.30 12.57 -18.90
C VAL A 63 20.25 13.77 -18.86
N VAL A 64 20.31 14.49 -17.74
CA VAL A 64 21.21 15.63 -17.56
C VAL A 64 22.67 15.21 -17.72
N TYR A 65 23.06 14.09 -17.09
CA TYR A 65 24.40 13.54 -17.23
C TYR A 65 24.73 13.17 -18.69
N ALA A 66 23.81 12.50 -19.39
CA ALA A 66 24.01 12.11 -20.78
C ALA A 66 24.16 13.32 -21.72
N VAL A 67 23.32 14.35 -21.55
CA VAL A 67 23.41 15.61 -22.31
C VAL A 67 24.73 16.30 -22.05
N PHE A 68 25.11 16.45 -20.78
CA PHE A 68 26.38 17.10 -20.40
C PHE A 68 27.61 16.34 -20.91
N ARG A 69 27.59 15.00 -20.83
CA ARG A 69 28.66 14.14 -21.35
C ARG A 69 28.79 14.27 -22.87
N ASN A 70 27.68 14.29 -23.59
CA ASN A 70 27.68 14.45 -25.05
C ASN A 70 28.14 15.85 -25.48
N TRP A 71 27.81 16.89 -24.71
CA TRP A 71 28.28 18.24 -24.98
C TRP A 71 29.79 18.36 -24.81
N LYS A 72 30.36 17.76 -23.76
CA LYS A 72 31.82 17.72 -23.56
C LYS A 72 32.59 16.88 -24.58
N ARG A 73 31.96 15.86 -25.19
CA ARG A 73 32.60 15.05 -26.25
C ARG A 73 32.65 15.73 -27.61
N LYS A 74 31.77 16.71 -27.85
CA LYS A 74 31.69 17.45 -29.12
C LYS A 74 32.54 18.73 -29.13
N ARG A 75 33.13 19.11 -28.00
CA ARG A 75 34.02 20.25 -27.84
C ARG A 75 35.45 19.75 -27.67
#